data_AF-A0A2U3KR70-F1
#
_entry.id   AF-A0A2U3KR70-F1
#
_cell.length_a   1.000
_cell.length_b   1.000
_cell.length_c   1.000
_cell.angle_alpha   90.00
_cell.angle_beta   90.00
_cell.angle_gamma   90.00
#
_symmetry.space_group_name_H-M   'P 1'
#
loop_
_entity.id
_entity.type
_entity.pdbx_description
1 polymer ?
#
loop_
_entity_poly.entity_id
_entity_poly.type
_entity_poly.pdbx_seq_one_letter_code
_entity_poly.pdbx_strand_id
1 'polypeptide(L)'
;MQTAEPNRVPWFQVSALMQTLGLSDSTPRSESRLKSLFWPTIRNEVDLDTVTTQGFWICWLVGLIGLAMSIVGGFSSLFFGLAGAFESVFYLLAGIGVRMRSRVAAVSAFAAYLLSGIVLQKYTHNGFGLPRILFLALLLANVRGIQQSASWPKPEPGDAPVRLDETLRDKLVDQLPAFLWPKARILFYVLATVELLLLLLQLLPLRPSAGGALS
;
A
#
# COMPACT_ATOMS: atom_id res chain seq x y z
N MET A 1 14.38 0.05 -77.00
CA MET A 1 13.76 -0.88 -76.04
C MET A 1 14.76 -1.11 -74.93
N GLN A 2 14.51 -0.51 -73.77
CA GLN A 2 15.42 -0.50 -72.62
C GLN A 2 14.62 -1.02 -71.43
N THR A 3 15.01 -2.17 -70.91
CA THR A 3 14.32 -2.90 -69.83
C THR A 3 14.64 -2.25 -68.49
N ALA A 4 13.61 -1.83 -67.75
CA ALA A 4 13.76 -1.28 -66.40
C ALA A 4 13.91 -2.42 -65.38
N GLU A 5 15.03 -2.43 -64.64
CA GLU A 5 15.23 -3.28 -63.46
C GLU A 5 14.44 -2.75 -62.25
N PRO A 6 13.76 -3.61 -61.46
CA PRO A 6 13.11 -3.21 -60.24
C PRO A 6 14.13 -3.03 -59.10
N ASN A 7 14.19 -1.80 -58.60
CA ASN A 7 14.95 -1.34 -57.44
C ASN A 7 14.65 -2.18 -56.18
N ARG A 8 15.48 -3.18 -55.89
CA ARG A 8 15.44 -3.91 -54.61
C ARG A 8 16.16 -3.09 -53.55
N VAL A 9 15.38 -2.40 -52.72
CA VAL A 9 15.89 -1.82 -51.47
C VAL A 9 16.49 -2.93 -50.60
N PRO A 10 17.76 -2.82 -50.19
CA PRO A 10 18.40 -3.83 -49.36
C PRO A 10 17.74 -3.86 -47.98
N TRP A 11 17.28 -5.04 -47.56
CA TRP A 11 16.58 -5.30 -46.29
C TRP A 11 17.35 -4.84 -45.03
N PHE A 12 18.66 -4.62 -45.12
CA PHE A 12 19.46 -4.00 -44.06
C PHE A 12 19.00 -2.58 -43.69
N GLN A 13 18.40 -1.82 -44.61
CA GLN A 13 17.85 -0.49 -44.31
C GLN A 13 16.57 -0.55 -43.45
N VAL A 14 15.79 -1.62 -43.52
CA VAL A 14 14.57 -1.77 -42.70
C VAL A 14 14.95 -1.98 -41.24
N SER A 15 16.01 -2.75 -40.97
CA SER A 15 16.50 -2.99 -39.60
C SER A 15 17.02 -1.72 -38.92
N ALA A 16 17.64 -0.81 -39.68
CA ALA A 16 18.12 0.47 -39.14
C ALA A 16 16.97 1.42 -38.79
N LEU A 17 15.88 1.41 -39.57
CA LEU A 17 14.68 2.21 -39.27
C LEU A 17 13.95 1.76 -38.00
N MET A 18 13.99 0.45 -37.70
CA MET A 18 13.43 -0.09 -36.45
C MET A 18 14.22 0.32 -35.20
N GLN A 19 15.52 0.63 -35.32
CA GLN A 19 16.31 1.17 -34.21
C GLN A 19 16.04 2.66 -33.95
N THR A 20 15.55 3.40 -34.94
CA THR A 20 15.20 4.82 -34.81
C THR A 20 13.77 5.04 -34.27
N LEU A 21 12.96 3.98 -34.18
CA LEU A 21 11.60 4.01 -33.62
C LEU A 21 11.54 4.00 -32.08
N GLY A 22 12.67 4.19 -31.38
CA GLY A 22 12.70 4.40 -29.92
C GLY A 22 12.16 3.22 -29.08
N LEU A 23 11.95 2.05 -29.69
CA LEU A 23 11.46 0.83 -29.05
C LEU A 23 12.59 -0.10 -28.56
N SER A 24 13.84 0.35 -28.64
CA SER A 24 15.01 -0.34 -28.09
C SER A 24 15.79 0.56 -27.13
N ASP A 25 15.08 1.17 -26.19
CA ASP A 25 15.66 1.42 -24.87
C ASP A 25 15.04 0.40 -23.91
N SER A 26 15.55 -0.83 -23.98
CA SER A 26 15.65 -1.67 -22.80
C SER A 26 16.43 -0.87 -21.77
N THR A 27 15.69 -0.12 -20.96
CA THR A 27 16.21 0.75 -19.92
C THR A 27 17.18 -0.08 -19.08
N PRO A 28 18.43 0.36 -18.85
CA PRO A 28 19.35 -0.37 -18.00
C PRO A 28 18.89 -0.16 -16.56
N ARG A 29 17.84 -0.86 -16.13
CA ARG A 29 17.33 -0.79 -14.75
C ARG A 29 18.10 -1.78 -13.89
N SER A 30 19.38 -1.47 -13.68
CA SER A 30 20.23 -2.12 -12.68
C SER A 30 20.19 -1.40 -11.32
N GLU A 31 19.30 -0.41 -11.12
CA GLU A 31 18.93 -0.08 -9.75
C GLU A 31 18.28 -1.33 -9.14
N SER A 32 18.87 -1.83 -8.04
CA SER A 32 18.44 -3.08 -7.43
C SER A 32 16.92 -3.05 -7.27
N ARG A 33 16.22 -4.09 -7.76
CA ARG A 33 14.75 -4.15 -7.72
C ARG A 33 14.22 -3.89 -6.31
N LEU A 34 15.00 -4.25 -5.30
CA LEU A 34 14.76 -3.93 -3.90
C LEU A 34 14.83 -2.43 -3.62
N LYS A 35 15.88 -1.70 -4.05
CA LYS A 35 15.95 -0.24 -3.88
C LYS A 35 14.80 0.48 -4.61
N SER A 36 14.43 0.01 -5.82
CA SER A 36 13.25 0.55 -6.51
C SER A 36 11.92 0.23 -5.81
N LEU A 37 11.84 -0.87 -5.06
CA LEU A 37 10.65 -1.29 -4.31
C LEU A 37 10.54 -0.57 -2.96
N PHE A 38 11.67 -0.45 -2.25
CA PHE A 38 11.78 0.23 -0.95
C PHE A 38 11.85 1.75 -1.09
N TRP A 39 12.17 2.26 -2.29
CA TRP A 39 12.41 3.67 -2.54
C TRP A 39 12.12 4.09 -4.00
N PRO A 40 10.87 3.97 -4.47
CA PRO A 40 10.51 4.43 -5.80
C PRO A 40 10.76 5.94 -5.92
N THR A 41 11.46 6.36 -6.97
CA THR A 41 11.52 7.78 -7.34
C THR A 41 10.20 8.15 -8.01
N ILE A 42 9.27 8.65 -7.21
CA ILE A 42 7.95 9.05 -7.68
C ILE A 42 8.11 10.34 -8.48
N ARG A 43 8.13 10.21 -9.81
CA ARG A 43 8.29 11.33 -10.74
C ARG A 43 6.97 11.76 -11.37
N ASN A 44 6.06 10.80 -11.57
CA ASN A 44 4.80 11.02 -12.28
C ASN A 44 3.58 10.54 -11.47
N GLU A 45 2.39 11.01 -11.84
CA GLU A 45 1.13 10.60 -11.20
C GLU A 45 0.83 9.11 -11.36
N VAL A 46 1.27 8.50 -12.47
CA VAL A 46 1.10 7.06 -12.77
C VAL A 46 1.88 6.19 -11.79
N ASP A 47 3.09 6.62 -11.42
CA ASP A 47 3.91 5.90 -10.44
C ASP A 47 3.25 5.94 -9.06
N LEU A 48 2.70 7.10 -8.68
CA LEU A 48 1.95 7.27 -7.45
C LEU A 48 0.68 6.40 -7.44
N ASP A 49 -0.02 6.31 -8.57
CA ASP A 49 -1.21 5.47 -8.68
C ASP A 49 -0.89 3.98 -8.47
N THR A 50 0.23 3.53 -9.01
CA THR A 50 0.72 2.16 -8.82
C THR A 50 1.07 1.89 -7.35
N VAL A 51 1.81 2.81 -6.70
CA VAL A 51 2.20 2.68 -5.29
C VAL A 51 0.98 2.67 -4.37
N THR A 52 0.02 3.58 -4.58
CA THR A 52 -1.22 3.65 -3.79
C THR A 52 -2.13 2.44 -4.01
N THR A 53 -2.15 1.89 -5.22
CA THR A 53 -2.85 0.62 -5.51
C THR A 53 -2.20 -0.55 -4.77
N GLN A 54 -0.87 -0.64 -4.74
CA GLN A 54 -0.18 -1.66 -3.95
C GLN A 54 -0.46 -1.51 -2.45
N GLY A 55 -0.45 -0.28 -1.93
CA GLY A 55 -0.79 0.01 -0.54
C GLY A 55 -2.23 -0.40 -0.18
N PHE A 56 -3.18 -0.13 -1.09
CA PHE A 56 -4.56 -0.58 -0.97
C PHE A 56 -4.65 -2.11 -0.83
N TRP A 57 -3.99 -2.85 -1.73
CA TRP A 57 -4.01 -4.32 -1.71
C TRP A 57 -3.34 -4.91 -0.48
N ILE A 58 -2.25 -4.32 0.01
CA ILE A 58 -1.62 -4.77 1.27
C ILE A 58 -2.56 -4.57 2.45
N CYS A 59 -3.14 -3.38 2.60
CA CYS A 59 -4.08 -3.12 3.68
C CYS A 59 -5.27 -4.08 3.63
N TRP A 60 -5.80 -4.35 2.44
CA TRP A 60 -6.86 -5.35 2.24
C TRP A 60 -6.42 -6.76 2.62
N LEU A 61 -5.24 -7.19 2.16
CA LEU A 61 -4.70 -8.50 2.47
C LEU A 61 -4.49 -8.68 3.98
N VAL A 62 -3.90 -7.69 4.65
CA VAL A 62 -3.68 -7.70 6.10
C VAL A 62 -5.02 -7.76 6.84
N GLY A 63 -6.00 -6.94 6.45
CA GLY A 63 -7.32 -6.95 7.06
C GLY A 63 -8.08 -8.28 6.85
N LEU A 64 -8.01 -8.86 5.65
CA LEU A 64 -8.66 -10.14 5.36
C LEU A 64 -7.99 -11.31 6.08
N ILE A 65 -6.66 -11.34 6.13
CA ILE A 65 -5.92 -12.36 6.88
C ILE A 65 -6.22 -12.21 8.37
N GLY A 66 -6.20 -10.99 8.92
CA GLY A 66 -6.58 -10.72 10.31
C GLY A 66 -7.98 -11.22 10.63
N LEU A 67 -8.94 -10.97 9.74
CA LEU A 67 -10.31 -11.43 9.90
C LEU A 67 -10.42 -12.95 9.85
N ALA A 68 -9.75 -13.59 8.90
CA ALA A 68 -9.71 -15.04 8.77
C ALA A 68 -9.10 -15.69 10.02
N MET A 69 -8.00 -15.14 10.54
CA MET A 69 -7.36 -15.61 11.78
C MET A 69 -8.28 -15.42 12.99
N SER A 70 -9.05 -14.34 13.03
CA SER A 70 -10.04 -14.09 14.10
C SER A 70 -11.18 -15.10 14.08
N ILE A 71 -11.62 -15.52 12.90
CA ILE A 71 -12.65 -16.56 12.73
C ILE A 71 -12.10 -17.93 13.12
N VAL A 72 -10.88 -18.27 12.64
CA VAL A 72 -10.24 -19.58 12.89
C VAL A 72 -9.82 -19.75 14.35
N GLY A 73 -9.33 -18.69 14.99
CA GLY A 73 -9.00 -18.70 16.43
C GLY A 73 -10.21 -18.90 17.33
N GLY A 74 -11.42 -18.89 16.75
CA GLY A 74 -12.69 -19.00 17.42
C GLY A 74 -13.07 -17.72 18.16
N PHE A 75 -14.38 -17.46 18.27
CA PHE A 75 -14.92 -16.45 19.19
C PHE A 75 -14.79 -16.89 20.67
N SER A 76 -13.86 -17.82 20.98
CA SER A 76 -13.65 -18.41 22.30
C SER A 76 -13.39 -17.37 23.39
N SER A 77 -12.91 -16.19 23.02
CA SER A 77 -13.17 -14.98 23.81
C SER A 77 -13.78 -13.92 22.90
N LEU A 78 -14.96 -13.42 23.30
CA LEU A 78 -15.66 -12.34 22.59
C LEU A 78 -14.76 -11.12 22.40
N PHE A 79 -13.85 -10.88 23.35
CA PHE A 79 -12.87 -9.79 23.29
C PHE A 79 -11.82 -9.99 22.18
N PHE A 80 -11.25 -11.19 22.02
CA PHE A 80 -10.24 -11.45 20.98
C PHE A 80 -10.86 -11.39 19.57
N GLY A 81 -12.06 -11.96 19.40
CA GLY A 81 -12.77 -11.89 18.13
C GLY A 81 -13.16 -10.46 17.74
N LEU A 82 -13.62 -9.65 18.70
CA LEU A 82 -13.97 -8.26 18.44
C LEU A 82 -12.74 -7.40 18.14
N ALA A 83 -11.63 -7.61 18.86
CA ALA A 83 -10.37 -6.90 18.61
C ALA A 83 -9.82 -7.20 17.20
N GLY A 84 -9.82 -8.47 16.80
CA GLY A 84 -9.36 -8.85 15.46
C GLY A 84 -10.31 -8.38 14.35
N ALA A 85 -11.63 -8.40 14.57
CA ALA A 85 -12.59 -7.81 13.63
C ALA A 85 -12.40 -6.29 13.51
N PHE A 86 -12.13 -5.61 14.63
CA PHE A 86 -11.86 -4.17 14.66
C PHE A 86 -10.59 -3.82 13.88
N GLU A 87 -9.48 -4.52 14.13
CA GLU A 87 -8.22 -4.37 13.40
C GLU A 87 -8.44 -4.61 11.89
N SER A 88 -9.23 -5.62 11.54
CA SER A 88 -9.56 -5.94 10.15
C SER A 88 -10.32 -4.81 9.45
N VAL A 89 -11.36 -4.27 10.10
CA VAL A 89 -12.13 -3.13 9.58
C VAL A 89 -11.26 -1.89 9.46
N PHE A 90 -10.39 -1.64 10.46
CA PHE A 90 -9.43 -0.55 10.42
C PHE A 90 -8.52 -0.64 9.20
N TYR A 91 -7.93 -1.81 8.90
CA TYR A 91 -7.06 -1.98 7.74
C TYR A 91 -7.80 -1.89 6.40
N LEU A 92 -9.02 -2.42 6.31
CA LEU A 92 -9.84 -2.30 5.10
C LEU A 92 -10.16 -0.81 4.78
N LEU A 93 -10.56 -0.04 5.79
CA LEU A 93 -10.81 1.39 5.66
C LEU A 93 -9.52 2.19 5.42
N ALA A 94 -8.42 1.80 6.05
CA ALA A 94 -7.10 2.38 5.78
C ALA A 94 -6.71 2.21 4.31
N GLY A 95 -6.91 1.03 3.74
CA GLY A 95 -6.64 0.77 2.32
C GLY A 95 -7.41 1.72 1.41
N ILE A 96 -8.70 1.91 1.67
CA ILE A 96 -9.55 2.87 0.96
C ILE A 96 -8.98 4.30 1.09
N GLY A 97 -8.57 4.70 2.30
CA GLY A 97 -7.97 6.01 2.54
C GLY A 97 -6.63 6.23 1.84
N VAL A 98 -5.80 5.19 1.74
CA VAL A 98 -4.52 5.20 1.00
C VAL A 98 -4.77 5.42 -0.49
N ARG A 99 -5.78 4.76 -1.08
CA ARG A 99 -6.18 4.98 -2.49
C ARG A 99 -6.62 6.42 -2.75
N MET A 100 -7.32 7.03 -1.80
CA MET A 100 -7.73 8.43 -1.87
C MET A 100 -6.62 9.44 -1.52
N ARG A 101 -5.36 9.00 -1.45
CA ARG A 101 -4.18 9.82 -1.14
C ARG A 101 -4.31 10.58 0.19
N SER A 102 -5.01 9.99 1.18
CA SER A 102 -5.15 10.59 2.52
C SER A 102 -3.87 10.40 3.34
N ARG A 103 -3.21 11.51 3.68
CA ARG A 103 -1.98 11.51 4.51
C ARG A 103 -2.21 10.80 5.85
N VAL A 104 -3.32 11.12 6.52
CA VAL A 104 -3.64 10.57 7.84
C VAL A 104 -3.83 9.06 7.77
N ALA A 105 -4.53 8.55 6.74
CA ALA A 105 -4.78 7.12 6.60
C ALA A 105 -3.51 6.32 6.36
N ALA A 106 -2.61 6.83 5.51
CA ALA A 106 -1.33 6.19 5.24
C ALA A 106 -0.46 6.13 6.50
N VAL A 107 -0.34 7.26 7.22
CA VAL A 107 0.47 7.35 8.44
C VAL A 107 -0.11 6.46 9.54
N SER A 108 -1.42 6.48 9.76
CA SER A 108 -2.03 5.66 10.80
C SER A 108 -1.95 4.17 10.48
N ALA A 109 -2.12 3.76 9.21
CA ALA A 109 -1.97 2.37 8.80
C ALA A 109 -0.55 1.85 9.02
N PHE A 110 0.45 2.65 8.63
CA PHE A 110 1.86 2.36 8.88
C PHE A 110 2.15 2.26 10.39
N ALA A 111 1.71 3.25 11.18
CA ALA A 111 1.94 3.30 12.62
C ALA A 111 1.27 2.12 13.33
N ALA A 112 0.01 1.81 13.01
CA ALA A 112 -0.69 0.66 13.58
C ALA A 112 0.02 -0.65 13.24
N TYR A 113 0.45 -0.83 11.99
CA TYR A 113 1.15 -2.07 11.58
C TYR A 113 2.51 -2.22 12.24
N LEU A 114 3.23 -1.12 12.44
CA LEU A 114 4.48 -1.09 13.19
C LEU A 114 4.27 -1.38 14.68
N LEU A 115 3.25 -0.79 15.30
CA LEU A 115 2.96 -0.98 16.72
C LEU A 115 2.47 -2.41 17.00
N SER A 116 1.52 -2.93 16.21
CA SER A 116 1.11 -4.34 16.22
C SER A 116 2.32 -5.27 15.97
N GLY A 117 3.24 -4.82 15.11
CA GLY A 117 4.63 -5.26 14.99
C GLY A 117 5.31 -5.61 16.31
N ILE A 118 5.54 -4.54 17.07
CA ILE A 118 6.30 -4.54 18.32
C ILE A 118 5.54 -5.27 19.43
N VAL A 119 4.21 -5.10 19.49
CA VAL A 119 3.34 -5.79 20.46
C VAL A 119 3.49 -7.29 20.33
N LEU A 120 3.38 -7.84 19.12
CA LEU A 120 3.54 -9.29 18.90
C LEU A 120 4.96 -9.76 19.30
N GLN A 121 5.99 -8.98 18.97
CA GLN A 121 7.37 -9.32 19.35
C GLN A 121 7.55 -9.37 20.88
N LYS A 122 6.90 -8.47 21.62
CA LYS A 122 6.90 -8.45 23.09
C LYS A 122 6.30 -9.72 23.68
N TYR A 123 5.24 -10.27 23.08
CA TYR A 123 4.54 -11.44 23.62
C TYR A 123 5.11 -12.78 23.14
N THR A 124 5.51 -12.89 21.88
CA THR A 124 5.95 -14.16 21.28
C THR A 124 7.47 -14.34 21.36
N HIS A 125 8.24 -13.28 21.70
CA HIS A 125 9.71 -13.23 21.63
C HIS A 125 10.30 -13.62 20.25
N ASN A 126 9.45 -13.77 19.24
CA ASN A 126 9.83 -14.15 17.90
C ASN A 126 10.15 -12.88 17.10
N GLY A 127 11.20 -12.92 16.28
CA GLY A 127 11.67 -11.76 15.54
C GLY A 127 10.66 -11.25 14.49
N PHE A 128 10.94 -10.09 13.92
CA PHE A 128 10.17 -9.59 12.76
C PHE A 128 10.34 -10.54 11.57
N GLY A 129 9.27 -11.24 11.21
CA GLY A 129 9.26 -12.06 9.99
C GLY A 129 9.49 -11.22 8.74
N LEU A 130 10.16 -11.80 7.73
CA LEU A 130 10.43 -11.15 6.44
C LEU A 130 9.18 -10.50 5.80
N PRO A 131 7.98 -11.15 5.79
CA PRO A 131 6.78 -10.52 5.22
C PRO A 131 6.40 -9.22 5.93
N ARG A 132 6.62 -9.14 7.25
CA ARG A 132 6.29 -7.97 8.06
C ARG A 132 7.20 -6.78 7.72
N ILE A 133 8.48 -7.05 7.52
CA ILE A 133 9.46 -6.05 7.08
C ILE A 133 9.09 -5.54 5.68
N LEU A 134 8.74 -6.44 4.75
CA LEU A 134 8.32 -6.08 3.40
C LEU A 134 7.06 -5.22 3.39
N PHE A 135 6.05 -5.57 4.18
CA PHE A 135 4.81 -4.78 4.28
C PHE A 135 5.05 -3.43 4.94
N LEU A 136 5.85 -3.35 6.01
CA LEU A 136 6.23 -2.08 6.64
C LEU A 136 6.92 -1.15 5.65
N ALA A 137 7.86 -1.68 4.89
CA ALA A 137 8.55 -0.96 3.84
C ALA A 137 7.60 -0.42 2.76
N LEU A 138 6.67 -1.23 2.27
CA LEU A 138 5.75 -0.80 1.22
C LEU A 138 4.73 0.22 1.75
N LEU A 139 4.29 0.09 3.01
CA LEU A 139 3.48 1.10 3.68
C LEU A 139 4.26 2.41 3.89
N LEU A 140 5.55 2.34 4.23
CA LEU A 140 6.42 3.52 4.34
C LEU A 140 6.60 4.22 2.99
N ALA A 141 6.81 3.45 1.91
CA ALA A 141 6.87 3.99 0.54
C ALA A 141 5.56 4.71 0.16
N ASN A 142 4.41 4.16 0.57
CA ASN A 142 3.10 4.81 0.39
C ASN A 142 2.98 6.12 1.16
N VAL A 143 3.36 6.15 2.44
CA VAL A 143 3.36 7.38 3.26
C VAL A 143 4.19 8.47 2.58
N ARG A 144 5.40 8.14 2.16
CA ARG A 144 6.29 9.06 1.45
C ARG A 144 5.66 9.55 0.15
N GLY A 145 5.11 8.65 -0.65
CA GLY A 145 4.50 9.02 -1.94
C GLY A 145 3.32 9.96 -1.78
N ILE A 146 2.46 9.70 -0.81
CA ILE A 146 1.32 10.57 -0.51
C ILE A 146 1.80 11.94 0.00
N GLN A 147 2.82 11.98 0.86
CA GLN A 147 3.43 13.24 1.32
C GLN A 147 4.01 14.06 0.16
N GLN A 148 4.78 13.41 -0.73
CA GLN A 148 5.38 14.06 -1.90
C GLN A 148 4.30 14.57 -2.87
N SER A 149 3.28 13.76 -3.14
CA SER A 149 2.19 14.13 -4.05
C SER A 149 1.42 15.36 -3.59
N ALA A 150 1.36 15.56 -2.28
CA ALA A 150 0.60 16.65 -1.70
C ALA A 150 1.37 17.98 -1.70
N SER A 151 2.57 18.01 -2.29
CA SER A 151 3.31 19.22 -2.67
C SER A 151 3.16 19.56 -4.16
N TRP A 152 2.57 18.67 -4.96
CA TRP A 152 2.38 18.89 -6.39
C TRP A 152 1.21 19.85 -6.66
N PRO A 153 1.29 20.64 -7.74
CA PRO A 153 0.14 21.38 -8.25
C PRO A 153 -1.04 20.45 -8.49
N LYS A 154 -2.27 20.91 -8.26
CA LYS A 154 -3.45 20.12 -8.57
C LYS A 154 -3.50 19.91 -10.09
N PRO A 155 -3.62 18.66 -10.58
CA PRO A 155 -3.75 18.42 -12.02
C PRO A 155 -4.99 19.12 -12.55
N GLU A 156 -4.89 19.68 -13.77
CA GLU A 156 -6.06 20.20 -14.47
C GLU A 156 -7.06 19.06 -14.73
N PRO A 157 -8.38 19.32 -14.81
CA PRO A 157 -9.42 18.29 -14.89
C PRO A 157 -9.33 17.31 -16.08
N GLY A 158 -8.32 17.42 -16.96
CA GLY A 158 -8.01 16.47 -18.02
C GLY A 158 -6.75 15.60 -17.82
N ASP A 159 -5.92 15.88 -16.80
CA ASP A 159 -4.63 15.20 -16.58
C ASP A 159 -4.71 14.05 -15.57
N ALA A 160 -5.88 13.84 -14.94
CA ALA A 160 -6.07 12.72 -14.03
C ALA A 160 -5.93 11.40 -14.81
N PRO A 161 -5.19 10.40 -14.28
CA PRO A 161 -5.02 9.13 -14.96
C PRO A 161 -6.39 8.51 -15.26
N VAL A 162 -6.57 8.05 -16.51
CA VAL A 162 -7.81 7.41 -16.98
C VAL A 162 -8.10 6.21 -16.09
N ARG A 163 -9.12 6.35 -15.23
CA ARG A 163 -9.62 5.25 -14.40
C ARG A 163 -10.39 4.31 -15.31
N LEU A 164 -9.81 3.14 -15.55
CA LEU A 164 -10.42 2.10 -16.35
C LEU A 164 -11.63 1.55 -15.57
N ASP A 165 -12.76 1.35 -16.21
CA ASP A 165 -14.01 0.86 -15.59
C ASP A 165 -14.43 -0.52 -16.10
N GLU A 166 -13.56 -1.15 -16.89
CA GLU A 166 -13.86 -2.38 -17.63
C GLU A 166 -13.97 -3.61 -16.71
N THR A 167 -13.17 -3.71 -15.64
CA THR A 167 -13.20 -4.88 -14.74
C THR A 167 -13.85 -4.61 -13.38
N LEU A 168 -14.44 -5.66 -12.77
CA LEU A 168 -14.98 -5.59 -11.40
C LEU A 168 -13.91 -5.18 -10.37
N ARG A 169 -12.66 -5.55 -10.64
CA ARG A 169 -11.49 -5.13 -9.86
C ARG A 169 -11.31 -3.63 -9.94
N ASP A 170 -11.41 -3.05 -11.14
CA ASP A 170 -11.22 -1.60 -11.32
C ASP A 170 -12.38 -0.82 -10.68
N LYS A 171 -13.62 -1.31 -10.80
CA LYS A 171 -14.77 -0.72 -10.08
C LYS A 171 -14.57 -0.71 -8.56
N LEU A 172 -14.05 -1.81 -8.01
CA LEU A 172 -13.81 -1.92 -6.57
C LEU A 172 -12.61 -1.08 -6.10
N VAL A 173 -11.58 -0.94 -6.93
CA VAL A 173 -10.37 -0.15 -6.59
C VAL A 173 -10.59 1.35 -6.81
N ASP A 174 -11.40 1.76 -7.79
CA ASP A 174 -11.50 3.17 -8.19
C ASP A 174 -12.81 3.86 -7.79
N GLN A 175 -13.95 3.17 -7.89
CA GLN A 175 -15.26 3.77 -7.59
C GLN A 175 -15.61 3.67 -6.11
N LEU A 176 -15.33 2.51 -5.48
CA LEU A 176 -15.66 2.29 -4.07
C LEU A 176 -14.94 3.29 -3.15
N PRO A 177 -13.63 3.59 -3.33
CA PRO A 177 -12.96 4.58 -2.50
C PRO A 177 -13.49 6.00 -2.67
N ALA A 178 -13.79 6.40 -3.90
CA ALA A 178 -14.30 7.75 -4.18
C ALA A 178 -15.65 8.00 -3.51
N PHE A 179 -16.52 6.99 -3.49
CA PHE A 179 -17.86 7.09 -2.89
C PHE A 179 -17.85 6.89 -1.36
N LEU A 180 -17.11 5.90 -0.87
CA LEU A 180 -17.17 5.48 0.53
C LEU A 180 -16.30 6.36 1.44
N TRP A 181 -15.12 6.78 0.98
CA TRP A 181 -14.17 7.54 1.80
C TRP A 181 -14.72 8.84 2.40
N PRO A 182 -15.42 9.74 1.66
CA PRO A 182 -15.89 11.00 2.26
C PRO A 182 -16.82 10.79 3.46
N LYS A 183 -17.61 9.71 3.46
CA LYS A 183 -18.49 9.33 4.58
C LYS A 183 -17.74 8.57 5.67
N ALA A 184 -16.87 7.65 5.27
CA ALA A 184 -16.11 6.79 6.19
C ALA A 184 -14.93 7.51 6.86
N ARG A 185 -14.52 8.69 6.39
CA ARG A 185 -13.37 9.44 6.91
C ARG A 185 -13.45 9.73 8.41
N ILE A 186 -14.62 10.18 8.88
CA ILE A 186 -14.82 10.50 10.31
C ILE A 186 -14.73 9.22 11.14
N LEU A 187 -15.43 8.18 10.71
CA LEU A 187 -15.39 6.86 11.34
C LEU A 187 -13.95 6.35 11.40
N PHE A 188 -13.21 6.44 10.31
CA PHE A 188 -11.82 6.02 10.23
C PHE A 188 -10.93 6.78 11.22
N TYR A 189 -11.11 8.09 11.40
CA TYR A 189 -10.30 8.84 12.35
C TYR A 189 -10.57 8.42 13.79
N VAL A 190 -11.83 8.18 14.16
CA VAL A 190 -12.17 7.64 15.47
C VAL A 190 -11.55 6.26 15.66
N LEU A 191 -11.70 5.36 14.67
CA LEU A 191 -11.11 4.04 14.69
C LEU A 191 -9.58 4.09 14.81
N ALA A 192 -8.92 4.95 14.04
CA ALA A 192 -7.47 5.11 14.06
C ALA A 192 -6.96 5.60 15.40
N THR A 193 -7.62 6.59 16.01
CA THR A 193 -7.25 7.08 17.33
C THR A 193 -7.41 5.99 18.39
N VAL A 194 -8.52 5.26 18.38
CA VAL A 194 -8.76 4.16 19.32
C VAL A 194 -7.74 3.04 19.12
N GLU A 195 -7.50 2.60 17.90
CA GLU A 195 -6.55 1.53 17.58
C GLU A 195 -5.13 1.87 18.05
N LEU A 196 -4.65 3.07 17.71
CA LEU A 196 -3.32 3.51 18.11
C LEU A 196 -3.19 3.62 19.63
N LEU A 197 -4.21 4.12 20.33
CA LEU A 197 -4.21 4.19 21.79
C LEU A 197 -4.20 2.79 22.42
N LEU A 198 -4.97 1.85 21.90
CA LEU A 198 -4.99 0.47 22.38
C LEU A 198 -3.63 -0.21 22.19
N LEU A 199 -3.00 -0.04 21.02
CA LEU A 199 -1.67 -0.59 20.75
C LEU A 199 -0.60 0.05 21.65
N LEU A 200 -0.67 1.35 21.89
CA LEU A 200 0.23 2.05 22.82
C LEU A 200 0.03 1.56 24.26
N LEU A 201 -1.21 1.34 24.69
CA LEU A 201 -1.52 0.82 26.02
C LEU A 201 -0.95 -0.59 26.23
N GLN A 202 -1.01 -1.46 25.22
CA GLN A 202 -0.43 -2.81 25.27
C GLN A 202 1.10 -2.79 25.36
N LEU A 203 1.75 -1.76 24.81
CA LEU A 203 3.19 -1.60 24.89
C LEU A 203 3.65 -1.15 26.27
N LEU A 204 2.83 -0.39 27.00
CA LEU A 204 3.18 0.04 28.36
C LEU A 204 3.47 -1.19 29.26
N PRO A 205 4.57 -1.17 30.02
CA PRO A 205 4.76 -2.16 31.07
C PRO A 205 3.66 -1.90 32.12
N LEU A 206 2.77 -2.87 32.32
CA LEU A 206 1.94 -2.88 33.52
C LEU A 206 2.92 -2.92 34.69
N ARG A 207 3.10 -1.77 35.35
CA ARG A 207 3.96 -1.63 36.51
C ARG A 207 3.50 -2.70 37.50
N PRO A 208 4.31 -3.71 37.85
CA PRO A 208 3.92 -4.63 38.90
C PRO A 208 3.69 -3.76 40.13
N SER A 209 2.47 -3.78 40.65
CA SER A 209 2.17 -3.20 41.96
C SER A 209 3.16 -3.81 42.93
N ALA A 210 4.08 -2.98 43.43
CA ALA A 210 5.01 -3.33 44.48
C ALA A 210 4.20 -3.71 45.73
N GLY A 211 3.81 -4.97 45.80
CA GLY A 211 2.97 -5.55 46.86
C GLY A 211 3.43 -6.97 47.20
N GLY A 212 4.73 -7.23 47.03
CA GLY A 212 5.38 -8.50 47.36
C GLY A 212 6.69 -8.26 48.10
N ALA A 213 6.67 -7.36 49.07
CA ALA A 213 7.68 -7.31 50.12
C ALA A 213 6.92 -7.55 51.44
N LEU A 214 7.33 -8.59 52.16
CA LEU A 214 6.84 -9.06 53.47
C LEU A 214 5.71 -10.11 53.44
N SER A 215 6.10 -11.37 53.22
CA SER A 215 5.67 -12.50 54.06
C SER A 215 6.65 -13.66 53.91
#